data_AF-A0ABD0NA37-F1
#
_entry.id   AF-A0ABD0NA37-F1
#
_cell.length_a   1.000
_cell.length_b   1.000
_cell.length_c   1.000
_cell.angle_alpha   90.00
_cell.angle_beta   90.00
_cell.angle_gamma   90.00
#
_symmetry.space_group_name_H-M   'P 1'
#
loop_
_entity.id
_entity.type
_entity.pdbx_description
1 polymer ?
#
loop_
_entity_poly.entity_id
_entity_poly.type
_entity_poly.pdbx_seq_one_letter_code
_entity_poly.pdbx_strand_id
1 'polypeptide(L)' 'MAATAGFSSNGPVPWTLSDTEVNNLYRDLELGTVLTLFYSKKSQRPERRTFQVKLETRQIIWTRGTDKIEGE' A
#
# COMPACT_ATOMS: atom_id res chain seq x y z
N MET A 1 27.21 31.29 18.84
CA MET A 1 25.95 31.04 18.12
C MET A 1 26.25 30.94 16.63
N ALA A 2 25.99 29.80 16.01
CA ALA A 2 25.73 29.72 14.58
C ALA A 2 24.84 28.49 14.39
N ALA A 3 23.54 28.76 14.26
CA ALA A 3 22.55 27.74 13.99
C ALA A 3 22.91 27.05 12.67
N THR A 4 23.02 25.72 12.71
CA THR A 4 23.15 24.91 11.51
C THR A 4 21.84 25.06 10.75
N ALA A 5 21.87 25.85 9.69
CA ALA A 5 20.73 26.09 8.82
C ALA A 5 20.20 24.75 8.29
N GLY A 6 18.91 24.51 8.53
CA GLY A 6 18.19 23.38 7.95
C GLY A 6 18.24 23.46 6.44
N PHE A 7 18.83 22.45 5.81
CA PHE A 7 18.67 22.23 4.38
C PHE A 7 17.39 21.39 4.18
N SER A 8 16.26 22.08 4.15
CA SER A 8 15.03 21.56 3.56
C SER A 8 15.29 21.37 2.07
N SER A 9 15.50 20.13 1.63
CA SER A 9 15.67 19.81 0.21
C SER A 9 14.31 19.89 -0.49
N ASN A 10 13.87 21.10 -0.81
CA ASN A 10 12.79 21.36 -1.76
C ASN A 10 13.31 21.23 -3.21
N GLY A 11 13.96 20.10 -3.54
CA GLY A 11 14.17 19.72 -4.93
C GLY A 11 12.87 19.14 -5.51
N PRO A 12 12.61 19.24 -6.81
CA PRO A 12 11.51 18.50 -7.41
C PRO A 12 11.85 17.01 -7.25
N VAL A 13 11.18 16.35 -6.30
CA VAL A 13 11.17 14.90 -6.22
C VAL A 13 10.77 14.41 -7.60
N PRO A 14 11.54 13.50 -8.24
CA PRO A 14 11.10 12.88 -9.47
C PRO A 14 9.75 12.22 -9.19
N TRP A 15 8.66 12.84 -9.62
CA TRP A 15 7.31 12.27 -9.52
C TRP A 15 7.16 11.01 -10.37
N THR A 16 8.16 10.72 -11.19
CA THR A 16 8.31 9.50 -11.97
C THR A 16 9.15 8.50 -11.18
N LEU A 17 8.47 7.57 -10.51
CA LEU A 17 9.09 6.32 -10.10
C LEU A 17 9.68 5.63 -11.35
N SER A 18 10.90 5.12 -11.23
CA SER A 18 11.49 4.27 -12.27
C SER A 18 10.64 3.02 -12.49
N ASP A 19 10.71 2.43 -13.68
CA ASP A 19 9.96 1.20 -13.98
C ASP A 19 10.26 0.08 -12.97
N THR A 20 11.48 0.03 -12.45
CA THR A 20 11.89 -0.89 -11.39
C THR A 20 11.15 -0.62 -10.07
N GLU A 21 11.04 0.63 -9.65
CA GLU A 21 10.31 1.01 -8.43
C GLU A 21 8.81 0.74 -8.56
N VAL A 22 8.25 1.00 -9.73
CA VAL A 22 6.84 0.70 -10.03
C VAL A 22 6.58 -0.81 -10.01
N ASN A 23 7.48 -1.62 -10.58
CA ASN A 23 7.38 -3.07 -10.55
C ASN A 23 7.50 -3.63 -9.13
N ASN A 24 8.42 -3.11 -8.32
CA ASN A 24 8.55 -3.49 -6.92
C ASN A 24 7.27 -3.16 -6.14
N LEU A 25 6.69 -1.97 -6.35
CA LEU A 25 5.42 -1.59 -5.76
C LEU A 25 4.29 -2.56 -6.15
N TYR A 26 4.21 -2.97 -7.41
CA TYR A 26 3.21 -3.95 -7.84
C TYR A 26 3.38 -5.31 -7.16
N ARG A 27 4.62 -5.75 -6.94
CA ARG A 27 4.90 -7.00 -6.19
C ARG A 27 4.52 -6.86 -4.72
N ASP A 28 4.80 -5.72 -4.09
CA ASP A 28 4.40 -5.46 -2.71
C ASP A 28 2.88 -5.45 -2.55
N LEU A 29 2.16 -4.88 -3.52
CA LEU A 29 0.70 -4.89 -3.54
C LEU A 29 0.10 -6.30 -3.80
N GLU A 30 0.84 -7.18 -4.46
CA GLU A 30 0.46 -8.58 -4.67
C GLU A 30 0.59 -9.41 -3.38
N LEU A 31 1.57 -9.10 -2.51
CA LEU A 31 1.69 -9.68 -1.16
C LEU A 31 0.49 -9.33 -0.28
N GLY A 32 0.09 -8.06 -0.33
CA GLY A 32 -1.13 -7.56 0.25
C GLY A 32 -0.94 -6.58 1.41
N THR A 33 -1.91 -5.68 1.56
CA THR A 33 -1.89 -4.60 2.57
C THR A 33 -3.15 -4.64 3.40
N VAL A 34 -3.00 -4.55 4.72
CA VAL A 34 -4.14 -4.52 5.63
C VAL A 34 -4.72 -3.11 5.71
N LEU A 35 -5.96 -2.94 5.24
CA LEU A 35 -6.67 -1.67 5.23
C LEU A 35 -8.09 -1.84 5.81
N THR A 36 -8.75 -0.71 6.04
CA THR A 36 -10.15 -0.68 6.48
C THR A 36 -11.07 -0.48 5.28
N LEU A 37 -11.94 -1.45 5.01
CA LEU A 37 -12.99 -1.35 4.01
C LEU A 37 -14.16 -0.56 4.58
N PHE A 38 -14.41 0.62 4.01
CA PHE A 38 -15.61 1.40 4.26
C PHE A 38 -16.65 1.10 3.18
N TYR A 39 -17.74 0.45 3.56
CA TYR A 39 -18.83 0.16 2.66
C TYR A 39 -19.62 1.43 2.33
N SER A 40 -20.17 1.50 1.11
CA SER A 40 -20.99 2.64 0.69
C SER A 40 -22.28 2.78 1.51
N LYS A 41 -22.82 1.66 2.03
CA LYS A 41 -23.99 1.69 2.91
C LYS A 41 -23.56 2.08 4.31
N LYS A 42 -24.11 3.18 4.82
CA LYS A 42 -23.81 3.69 6.17
C LYS A 42 -24.17 2.73 7.31
N SER A 43 -25.06 1.76 7.08
CA SER A 43 -25.43 0.74 8.07
C SER A 43 -24.38 -0.36 8.24
N GLN A 44 -23.48 -0.52 7.28
CA GLN A 44 -22.42 -1.52 7.35
C GLN A 44 -21.24 -0.96 8.13
N ARG A 45 -20.83 -1.69 9.18
CA ARG A 45 -19.66 -1.33 9.98
C ARG A 45 -18.39 -1.45 9.12
N PRO A 46 -17.43 -0.51 9.21
CA PRO A 46 -16.14 -0.66 8.57
C PRO A 46 -15.41 -1.92 9.04
N GLU A 47 -14.73 -2.61 8.13
CA GLU A 47 -14.05 -3.87 8.43
C GLU A 47 -12.58 -3.84 8.05
N ARG A 48 -11.73 -4.36 8.93
CA ARG A 48 -10.32 -4.60 8.63
C ARG A 48 -10.19 -5.82 7.69
N ARG A 49 -9.50 -5.64 6.57
CA ARG A 49 -9.33 -6.63 5.50
C ARG A 49 -7.91 -6.55 4.93
N THR A 50 -7.41 -7.67 4.41
CA THR A 50 -6.18 -7.69 3.62
C THR A 50 -6.55 -7.50 2.15
N PHE A 51 -5.99 -6.48 1.50
CA PHE A 51 -6.19 -6.17 0.08
C PHE A 51 -4.98 -6.63 -0.70
N GLN A 52 -5.19 -7.41 -1.75
CA GLN A 52 -4.14 -7.91 -2.64
C GLN A 52 -4.47 -7.52 -4.07
N VAL A 53 -3.43 -7.14 -4.83
CA VAL A 53 -3.53 -6.92 -6.27
C VAL A 53 -3.18 -8.21 -6.98
N LYS A 54 -4.14 -8.73 -7.73
CA LYS A 54 -3.95 -9.89 -8.59
C LYS A 54 -3.54 -9.40 -9.98
N LEU A 55 -2.24 -9.34 -10.24
CA LEU A 55 -1.70 -8.74 -11.47
C LEU A 55 -2.15 -9.51 -12.74
N GLU A 56 -2.28 -10.83 -12.66
CA GLU A 56 -2.70 -11.67 -13.78
C GLU A 56 -4.10 -11.32 -14.32
N THR A 57 -5.06 -11.01 -13.43
CA THR A 57 -6.43 -10.64 -13.80
C THR A 57 -6.71 -9.14 -13.68
N ARG A 58 -5.71 -8.36 -13.23
CA ARG A 58 -5.82 -6.92 -12.94
C ARG A 58 -6.99 -6.60 -11.99
N GLN A 59 -7.14 -7.41 -10.95
CA GLN A 59 -8.21 -7.27 -9.95
C GLN A 59 -7.62 -6.92 -8.58
N ILE A 60 -8.43 -6.22 -7.77
CA ILE A 60 -8.16 -6.06 -6.34
C ILE A 60 -9.07 -7.03 -5.62
N ILE A 61 -8.47 -7.93 -4.85
CA ILE A 61 -9.18 -8.92 -4.02
C ILE A 61 -8.97 -8.55 -2.55
N TRP A 62 -9.94 -8.89 -1.70
CA TRP A 62 -9.77 -8.72 -0.26
C TRP A 62 -10.38 -9.87 0.52
N THR A 63 -9.71 -10.26 1.60
CA THR A 63 -10.11 -11.38 2.45
C THR A 63 -10.32 -10.91 3.89
N ARG A 64 -11.29 -11.54 4.57
CA ARG A 64 -11.45 -11.43 6.02
C ARG A 64 -10.24 -12.12 6.62
N GLY A 65 -9.38 -11.36 7.31
CA GLY A 65 -8.06 -11.83 7.74
C GLY A 65 -8.11 -13.24 8.31
N THR A 66 -7.33 -14.13 7.72
CA THR A 66 -7.12 -15.48 8.22
C THR A 66 -5.70 -15.58 8.76
N ASP A 67 -5.59 -16.05 9.99
CA ASP A 67 -4.39 -16.51 10.67
C ASP A 67 -3.59 -17.58 9.88
N LYS A 68 -2.83 -17.18 8.86
CA LYS A 68 -1.76 -17.97 8.23
C LYS A 68 -0.66 -16.99 7.81
N ILE A 69 0.27 -16.61 8.70
CA ILE A 69 1.54 -17.32 8.91
C ILE A 69 1.57 -18.75 8.36
N GLU A 70 1.65 -18.86 7.04
CA GLU A 70 2.28 -20.03 6.44
C GLU A 70 3.80 -19.77 6.55
N GLY A 71 4.35 -20.19 7.69
CA GLY A 71 5.79 -20.29 7.90
C GLY A 71 6.33 -21.46 7.10
N GLU A 72 7.36 -21.18 6.31
CA GLU A 72 8.46 -22.10 6.09
C GLU A 72 9.59 -21.71 7.04
#